data_AF-M0A6I9-F1
#
_entry.id   AF-M0A6I9-F1
#
_cell.length_a   1.000
_cell.length_b   1.000
_cell.length_c   1.000
_cell.angle_alpha   90.00
_cell.angle_beta   90.00
_cell.angle_gamma   90.00
#
_symmetry.space_group_name_H-M   'P 1'
#
loop_
_entity.id
_entity.type
_entity.pdbx_description
1 polymer ?
#
loop_
_entity_poly.entity_id
_entity_poly.type
_entity_poly.pdbx_seq_one_letter_code
_entity_poly.pdbx_strand_id
1 'polypeptide(L)'
;MSSFETPQETERGFGLSSREARVIGGASILMGINVVLMYAFAQIPQLAEINNYLFGVAPILGVIVYGAAIMGGELVAERGVKGGDMGIAFVGMLILQLAFGIFGAGVLSQAPQVLQVEILGLTAVVVAVMTALISGYVYARSTTFEHWGRFANFSFIGGVLVILVGSFVLPVLLLVGFVLIFLGFLLRLGYEIWQVRDNRDASAALQTIGVYIAVAGVFVHVLQLVLRYVLSQE
;
A
#
# COMPACT_ATOMS: atom_id res chain seq x y z
N MET A 1 40.77 7.93 34.73
CA MET A 1 41.15 8.51 33.41
C MET A 1 41.48 7.32 32.52
N SER A 2 40.88 7.06 31.36
CA SER A 2 40.12 7.87 30.39
C SER A 2 39.03 6.97 29.77
N SER A 3 37.78 7.42 29.77
CA SER A 3 37.07 8.00 28.61
C SER A 3 36.48 6.95 27.67
N PHE A 4 35.15 6.85 27.77
CA PHE A 4 34.21 6.25 26.83
C PHE A 4 34.62 6.43 25.37
N GLU A 5 34.89 5.34 24.67
CA GLU A 5 34.83 5.29 23.22
C GLU A 5 33.49 4.69 22.81
N THR A 6 32.50 5.56 22.61
CA THR A 6 31.34 5.28 21.76
C THR A 6 31.60 5.93 20.42
N PRO A 7 31.88 5.19 19.34
CA PRO A 7 31.71 5.68 17.99
C PRO A 7 30.34 5.22 17.49
N GLN A 8 29.27 5.88 17.95
CA GLN A 8 27.93 5.75 17.35
C GLN A 8 27.30 7.12 17.03
N GLU A 9 28.11 8.16 16.99
CA GLU A 9 27.72 9.44 16.44
C GLU A 9 28.65 9.74 15.25
N THR A 10 28.09 10.26 14.16
CA THR A 10 28.77 10.75 12.94
C THR A 10 28.91 9.83 11.72
N GLU A 11 27.95 8.94 11.44
CA GLU A 11 27.80 8.37 10.07
C GLU A 11 26.39 8.52 9.49
N ARG A 12 25.59 9.47 10.00
CA ARG A 12 24.32 9.87 9.36
C ARG A 12 24.59 10.98 8.34
N GLY A 13 25.28 10.63 7.27
CA GLY A 13 25.33 11.45 6.07
C GLY A 13 23.91 11.61 5.51
N PHE A 14 23.64 12.74 4.85
CA PHE A 14 22.38 13.07 4.16
C PHE A 14 22.14 12.20 2.90
N GLY A 15 22.58 10.94 2.93
CA GLY A 15 22.50 9.98 1.84
C GLY A 15 21.81 8.71 2.30
N LEU A 16 20.94 8.16 1.46
CA LEU A 16 20.35 6.84 1.66
C LEU A 16 21.47 5.81 1.71
N SER A 17 21.44 4.90 2.68
CA SER A 17 22.29 3.72 2.65
C SER A 17 21.98 2.88 1.41
N SER A 18 22.98 2.13 0.91
CA SER A 18 22.80 1.20 -0.22
C SER A 18 21.60 0.25 -0.02
N ARG A 19 21.34 -0.16 1.23
CA ARG A 19 20.19 -0.98 1.60
C ARG A 19 18.87 -0.23 1.46
N GLU A 20 18.75 0.98 2.00
CA GLU A 20 17.54 1.79 1.90
C GLU A 20 17.22 2.11 0.43
N ALA A 21 18.23 2.51 -0.35
CA ALA A 21 18.07 2.77 -1.77
C ALA A 21 17.58 1.53 -2.54
N ARG A 22 18.09 0.33 -2.19
CA ARG A 22 17.63 -0.94 -2.76
C ARG A 22 16.18 -1.26 -2.38
N VAL A 23 15.80 -1.04 -1.12
CA VAL A 23 14.43 -1.31 -0.66
C VAL A 23 13.43 -0.38 -1.33
N ILE A 24 13.70 0.93 -1.28
CA ILE A 24 12.85 1.97 -1.86
C ILE A 24 12.77 1.78 -3.37
N GLY A 25 13.91 1.63 -4.05
CA GLY A 25 13.96 1.41 -5.49
C GLY A 25 13.21 0.15 -5.92
N GLY A 26 13.34 -0.95 -5.16
CA GLY A 26 12.58 -2.17 -5.40
C GLY A 26 11.07 -1.96 -5.29
N ALA A 27 10.62 -1.28 -4.23
CA ALA A 27 9.19 -0.99 -4.03
C ALA A 27 8.64 -0.05 -5.11
N SER A 28 9.42 0.95 -5.53
CA SER A 28 9.06 1.85 -6.62
C SER A 28 8.92 1.13 -7.96
N ILE A 29 9.82 0.20 -8.29
CA ILE A 29 9.72 -0.63 -9.51
C ILE A 29 8.44 -1.47 -9.46
N LEU A 30 8.20 -2.15 -8.33
CA LEU A 30 7.00 -2.96 -8.14
C LEU A 30 5.71 -2.13 -8.27
N MET A 31 5.72 -0.90 -7.74
CA MET A 31 4.60 0.03 -7.90
C MET A 31 4.44 0.47 -9.36
N GLY A 32 5.54 0.77 -10.07
CA GLY A 32 5.49 1.12 -11.49
C GLY A 32 4.89 0.01 -12.35
N ILE A 33 5.29 -1.24 -12.11
CA ILE A 33 4.68 -2.43 -12.74
C ILE A 33 3.18 -2.46 -12.42
N ASN A 34 2.81 -2.23 -11.17
CA ASN A 34 1.43 -2.28 -10.74
C ASN A 34 0.55 -1.21 -11.41
N VAL A 35 1.06 0.02 -11.56
CA VAL A 35 0.36 1.11 -12.28
C VAL A 35 0.14 0.74 -13.75
N VAL A 36 1.15 0.15 -14.40
CA VAL A 36 1.02 -0.32 -15.78
C VAL A 36 -0.03 -1.45 -15.87
N LEU A 37 -0.04 -2.37 -14.91
CA LEU A 37 -1.06 -3.41 -14.82
C LEU A 37 -2.45 -2.83 -14.63
N MET A 38 -2.64 -1.84 -13.74
CA MET A 38 -3.92 -1.15 -13.55
C MET A 38 -4.42 -0.54 -14.85
N TYR A 39 -3.55 0.18 -15.57
CA TYR A 39 -3.90 0.79 -16.85
C TYR A 39 -4.29 -0.26 -17.89
N ALA A 40 -3.48 -1.31 -18.04
CA ALA A 40 -3.74 -2.39 -19.00
C ALA A 40 -5.05 -3.14 -18.68
N PHE A 41 -5.26 -3.47 -17.40
CA PHE A 41 -6.45 -4.17 -16.94
C PHE A 41 -7.71 -3.31 -17.00
N ALA A 42 -7.60 -1.98 -16.88
CA ALA A 42 -8.73 -1.07 -17.06
C ALA A 42 -9.27 -1.09 -18.51
N GLN A 43 -8.48 -1.55 -19.48
CA GLN A 43 -8.92 -1.73 -20.87
C GLN A 43 -9.67 -3.04 -21.10
N ILE A 44 -9.79 -3.90 -20.08
CA ILE A 44 -10.43 -5.22 -20.14
C ILE A 44 -11.79 -5.12 -19.44
N PRO A 45 -12.91 -5.02 -20.18
CA PRO A 45 -14.24 -4.81 -19.58
C PRO A 45 -14.63 -5.88 -18.54
N GLN A 46 -14.19 -7.12 -18.76
CA GLN A 46 -14.48 -8.24 -17.87
C GLN A 46 -13.87 -8.06 -16.46
N LEU A 47 -12.75 -7.34 -16.34
CA LEU A 47 -12.14 -7.06 -15.03
C LEU A 47 -12.88 -5.94 -14.28
N ALA A 48 -13.49 -5.01 -15.02
CA ALA A 48 -14.40 -4.03 -14.44
C ALA A 48 -15.67 -4.71 -13.91
N GLU A 49 -16.20 -5.71 -14.63
CA GLU A 49 -17.36 -6.50 -14.18
C GLU A 49 -17.11 -7.25 -12.87
N ILE A 50 -15.91 -7.80 -12.66
CA ILE A 50 -15.54 -8.43 -11.38
C ILE A 50 -15.70 -7.44 -10.22
N ASN A 51 -15.19 -6.21 -10.39
CA ASN A 51 -15.30 -5.19 -9.36
C ASN A 51 -16.75 -4.74 -9.14
N ASN A 52 -17.50 -4.53 -10.23
CA ASN A 52 -18.91 -4.18 -10.14
C ASN A 52 -19.73 -5.26 -9.44
N TYR A 53 -19.44 -6.53 -9.70
CA TYR A 53 -20.08 -7.65 -9.02
C TYR A 53 -19.73 -7.69 -7.52
N LEU A 54 -18.43 -7.64 -7.20
CA LEU A 54 -17.93 -7.73 -5.82
C LEU A 54 -18.39 -6.56 -4.95
N PHE A 55 -18.41 -5.34 -5.48
CA PHE A 55 -18.82 -4.16 -4.71
C PHE A 55 -20.30 -3.80 -4.88
N GLY A 56 -20.99 -4.36 -5.88
CA GLY A 56 -22.39 -4.08 -6.18
C GLY A 56 -23.39 -4.88 -5.34
N VAL A 57 -23.07 -6.14 -4.98
CA VAL A 57 -23.95 -6.97 -4.13
C VAL A 57 -23.90 -6.49 -2.67
N ALA A 58 -22.69 -6.38 -2.13
CA ALA A 58 -22.44 -5.79 -0.82
C ALA A 58 -20.95 -5.37 -0.78
N PRO A 59 -20.63 -4.09 -0.51
CA PRO A 59 -19.24 -3.60 -0.55
C PRO A 59 -18.25 -4.41 0.27
N ILE A 60 -18.71 -5.04 1.35
CA ILE A 60 -17.92 -5.96 2.18
C ILE A 60 -17.35 -7.15 1.40
N LEU A 61 -18.02 -7.66 0.36
CA LEU A 61 -17.53 -8.79 -0.43
C LEU A 61 -16.23 -8.44 -1.16
N GLY A 62 -16.19 -7.28 -1.82
CA GLY A 62 -14.96 -6.77 -2.42
C GLY A 62 -13.84 -6.60 -1.40
N VAL A 63 -14.15 -6.04 -0.22
CA VAL A 63 -13.16 -5.89 0.86
C VAL A 63 -12.62 -7.23 1.34
N ILE A 64 -13.47 -8.24 1.53
CA ILE A 64 -13.03 -9.57 1.96
C ILE A 64 -12.19 -10.23 0.88
N VAL A 65 -12.62 -10.19 -0.40
CA VAL A 65 -11.91 -10.85 -1.50
C VAL A 65 -10.53 -10.22 -1.72
N TYR A 66 -10.45 -8.90 -1.85
CA TYR A 66 -9.17 -8.23 -2.04
C TYR A 66 -8.32 -8.26 -0.77
N GLY A 67 -8.91 -8.09 0.41
CA GLY A 67 -8.21 -8.19 1.69
C GLY A 67 -7.60 -9.57 1.90
N ALA A 68 -8.34 -10.64 1.60
CA ALA A 68 -7.83 -12.01 1.67
C ALA A 68 -6.74 -12.27 0.63
N ALA A 69 -6.89 -11.77 -0.59
CA ALA A 69 -5.86 -11.89 -1.63
C ALA A 69 -4.57 -11.16 -1.23
N ILE A 70 -4.68 -9.95 -0.68
CA ILE A 70 -3.52 -9.15 -0.23
C ILE A 70 -2.84 -9.84 0.95
N MET A 71 -3.59 -10.19 2.00
CA MET A 71 -3.05 -10.86 3.19
C MET A 71 -2.46 -12.23 2.83
N GLY A 72 -3.14 -13.00 1.99
CA GLY A 72 -2.64 -14.30 1.51
C GLY A 72 -1.38 -14.16 0.67
N GLY A 73 -1.35 -13.21 -0.27
CA GLY A 73 -0.19 -12.91 -1.09
C GLY A 73 1.03 -12.47 -0.27
N GLU A 74 0.81 -11.64 0.74
CA GLU A 74 1.82 -11.22 1.71
C GLU A 74 2.39 -12.43 2.46
N LEU A 75 1.54 -13.26 3.07
CA LEU A 75 1.97 -14.45 3.81
C LEU A 75 2.76 -15.43 2.95
N VAL A 76 2.32 -15.65 1.70
CA VAL A 76 3.04 -16.50 0.74
C VAL A 76 4.39 -15.88 0.39
N ALA A 77 4.42 -14.58 0.07
CA ALA A 77 5.65 -13.88 -0.31
C ALA A 77 6.68 -13.91 0.84
N GLU A 78 6.25 -13.60 2.06
CA GLU A 78 7.09 -13.63 3.24
C GLU A 78 7.64 -15.03 3.53
N ARG A 79 6.78 -16.06 3.42
CA ARG A 79 7.18 -17.45 3.63
C ARG A 79 8.25 -17.86 2.63
N GLY A 80 8.10 -17.48 1.37
CA GLY A 80 9.11 -17.73 0.33
C GLY A 80 10.45 -17.08 0.67
N VAL A 81 10.45 -15.79 1.03
CA VAL A 81 11.69 -15.08 1.38
C VAL A 81 12.35 -15.64 2.64
N LYS A 82 11.57 -15.90 3.70
CA LYS A 82 12.07 -16.49 4.96
C LYS A 82 12.59 -17.92 4.76
N GLY A 83 11.97 -18.68 3.87
CA GLY A 83 12.38 -20.05 3.52
C GLY A 83 13.50 -20.15 2.49
N GLY A 84 13.96 -19.04 1.90
CA GLY A 84 14.94 -19.04 0.81
C GLY A 84 14.39 -19.56 -0.53
N ASP A 85 13.07 -19.70 -0.67
CA ASP A 85 12.39 -20.15 -1.88
C ASP A 85 11.90 -18.95 -2.69
N MET A 86 12.69 -18.57 -3.70
CA MET A 86 12.34 -17.46 -4.60
C MET A 86 11.08 -17.74 -5.42
N GLY A 87 10.76 -19.00 -5.71
CA GLY A 87 9.55 -19.36 -6.46
C GLY A 87 8.29 -19.04 -5.67
N ILE A 88 8.26 -19.44 -4.39
CA ILE A 88 7.15 -19.11 -3.48
C ILE A 88 7.07 -17.59 -3.27
N ALA A 89 8.21 -16.90 -3.11
CA ALA A 89 8.24 -15.45 -2.97
C ALA A 89 7.63 -14.74 -4.20
N PHE A 90 7.99 -15.21 -5.40
CA PHE A 90 7.47 -14.70 -6.65
C PHE A 90 5.96 -14.93 -6.80
N VAL A 91 5.45 -16.11 -6.43
CA VAL A 91 4.01 -16.40 -6.45
C VAL A 91 3.24 -15.45 -5.53
N GLY A 92 3.72 -15.23 -4.31
CA GLY A 92 3.11 -14.26 -3.39
C GLY A 92 3.11 -12.85 -3.96
N MET A 93 4.22 -12.44 -4.57
CA MET A 93 4.32 -11.15 -5.25
C MET A 93 3.36 -11.03 -6.44
N LEU A 94 3.18 -12.08 -7.23
CA LEU A 94 2.23 -12.09 -8.34
C LEU A 94 0.79 -11.97 -7.84
N ILE A 95 0.44 -12.65 -6.74
CA ILE A 95 -0.87 -12.51 -6.09
C ILE A 95 -1.10 -11.05 -5.67
N LEU A 96 -0.11 -10.42 -5.00
CA LEU A 96 -0.20 -9.03 -4.59
C LEU A 96 -0.37 -8.07 -5.79
N GLN A 97 0.43 -8.28 -6.84
CA GLN A 97 0.39 -7.48 -8.06
C GLN A 97 -0.98 -7.57 -8.74
N LEU A 98 -1.54 -8.77 -8.85
CA LEU A 98 -2.87 -8.98 -9.41
C LEU A 98 -3.96 -8.40 -8.50
N ALA A 99 -3.87 -8.57 -7.18
CA ALA A 99 -4.87 -8.05 -6.25
C ALA A 99 -4.98 -6.53 -6.32
N PHE A 100 -3.86 -5.81 -6.19
CA PHE A 100 -3.86 -4.35 -6.31
C PHE A 100 -4.13 -3.89 -7.74
N GLY A 101 -3.60 -4.60 -8.75
CA GLY A 101 -3.77 -4.27 -10.16
C GLY A 101 -5.22 -4.34 -10.60
N ILE A 102 -5.93 -5.43 -10.27
CA ILE A 102 -7.34 -5.63 -10.62
C ILE A 102 -8.24 -4.68 -9.82
N PHE A 103 -7.94 -4.46 -8.53
CA PHE A 103 -8.69 -3.49 -7.72
C PHE A 103 -8.55 -2.06 -8.28
N GLY A 104 -7.32 -1.60 -8.52
CA GLY A 104 -7.07 -0.28 -9.09
C GLY A 104 -7.64 -0.12 -10.50
N ALA A 105 -7.56 -1.16 -11.34
CA ALA A 105 -8.17 -1.17 -12.65
C ALA A 105 -9.70 -1.02 -12.61
N GLY A 106 -10.36 -1.67 -11.65
CA GLY A 106 -11.81 -1.53 -11.46
C GLY A 106 -12.26 -0.15 -11.00
N VAL A 107 -11.41 0.54 -10.23
CA VAL A 107 -11.63 1.95 -9.91
C VAL A 107 -11.42 2.81 -11.16
N LEU A 108 -10.31 2.61 -11.86
CA LEU A 108 -9.91 3.41 -13.02
C LEU A 108 -10.88 3.26 -14.22
N SER A 109 -11.47 2.08 -14.41
CA SER A 109 -12.40 1.81 -15.51
C SER A 109 -13.71 2.60 -15.42
N GLN A 110 -14.00 3.24 -14.28
CA GLN A 110 -15.13 4.16 -14.13
C GLN A 110 -14.88 5.51 -14.81
N ALA A 111 -13.63 5.84 -15.12
CA ALA A 111 -13.28 7.06 -15.84
C ALA A 111 -13.31 6.88 -17.36
N PRO A 112 -13.68 7.91 -18.12
CA PRO A 112 -13.42 7.98 -19.55
C PRO A 112 -11.95 7.69 -19.87
N GLN A 113 -11.69 6.91 -20.93
CA GLN A 113 -10.34 6.45 -21.29
C GLN A 113 -9.33 7.59 -21.44
N VAL A 114 -9.78 8.74 -21.94
CA VAL A 114 -8.95 9.95 -22.12
C VAL A 114 -8.40 10.50 -20.79
N LEU A 115 -9.12 10.32 -19.67
CA LEU A 115 -8.73 10.82 -18.35
C LEU A 115 -7.91 9.81 -17.54
N GLN A 116 -7.85 8.54 -17.96
CA GLN A 116 -7.24 7.49 -17.13
C GLN A 116 -5.76 7.73 -16.85
N VAL A 117 -5.01 8.20 -17.86
CA VAL A 117 -3.59 8.52 -17.69
C VAL A 117 -3.39 9.73 -16.77
N GLU A 118 -4.26 10.74 -16.89
CA GLU A 118 -4.25 11.91 -16.00
C GLU A 118 -4.53 11.52 -14.55
N ILE A 119 -5.57 10.71 -14.32
CA ILE A 119 -5.95 10.21 -13.00
C ILE A 119 -4.81 9.39 -12.37
N LEU A 120 -4.17 8.50 -13.12
CA LEU A 120 -3.02 7.74 -12.63
C LEU A 120 -1.82 8.65 -12.32
N GLY A 121 -1.54 9.63 -13.20
CA GLY A 121 -0.47 10.60 -13.00
C GLY A 121 -0.67 11.44 -11.74
N LEU A 122 -1.87 11.99 -11.55
CA LEU A 122 -2.19 12.78 -10.36
C LEU A 122 -2.16 11.92 -9.09
N THR A 123 -2.67 10.69 -9.15
CA THR A 123 -2.58 9.73 -8.05
C THR A 123 -1.13 9.46 -7.67
N ALA A 124 -0.25 9.22 -8.65
CA ALA A 124 1.17 8.98 -8.39
C ALA A 124 1.84 10.18 -7.73
N VAL A 125 1.52 11.41 -8.16
CA VAL A 125 2.04 12.64 -7.54
C VAL A 125 1.58 12.76 -6.09
N VAL A 126 0.28 12.60 -5.82
CA VAL A 126 -0.27 12.71 -4.46
C VAL A 126 0.34 11.64 -3.54
N VAL A 127 0.44 10.40 -4.00
CA VAL A 127 1.06 9.30 -3.23
C VAL A 127 2.54 9.56 -2.98
N ALA A 128 3.29 10.07 -3.96
CA ALA A 128 4.68 10.44 -3.79
C ALA A 128 4.85 11.54 -2.73
N VAL A 129 4.00 12.57 -2.76
CA VAL A 129 3.99 13.64 -1.74
C VAL A 129 3.66 13.08 -0.36
N MET A 130 2.61 12.27 -0.23
CA MET A 130 2.26 11.64 1.05
C MET A 130 3.39 10.76 1.59
N THR A 131 4.01 9.95 0.73
CA THR A 131 5.13 9.08 1.07
C THR A 131 6.34 9.90 1.51
N ALA A 132 6.63 11.01 0.84
CA ALA A 132 7.70 11.93 1.20
C ALA A 132 7.44 12.61 2.56
N LEU A 133 6.20 13.03 2.83
CA LEU A 133 5.81 13.63 4.11
C LEU A 133 5.91 12.62 5.26
N ILE A 134 5.41 11.41 5.08
CA ILE A 134 5.49 10.34 6.08
C ILE A 134 6.96 9.94 6.31
N SER A 135 7.74 9.75 5.23
CA SER A 135 9.18 9.49 5.33
C SER A 135 9.89 10.60 6.08
N GLY A 136 9.66 11.86 5.71
CA GLY A 136 10.23 13.02 6.39
C GLY A 136 9.89 13.04 7.87
N TYR A 137 8.64 12.79 8.24
CA TYR A 137 8.20 12.71 9.63
C TYR A 137 8.89 11.60 10.41
N VAL A 138 8.99 10.40 9.82
CA VAL A 138 9.66 9.25 10.44
C VAL A 138 11.17 9.52 10.60
N TYR A 139 11.86 9.98 9.56
CA TYR A 139 13.31 10.22 9.61
C TYR A 139 13.69 11.42 10.49
N ALA A 140 12.81 12.41 10.66
CA ALA A 140 13.05 13.57 11.52
C ALA A 140 12.95 13.25 13.03
N ARG A 141 12.42 12.09 13.42
CA ARG A 141 12.18 11.73 14.82
C ARG A 141 13.07 10.58 15.26
N SER A 142 13.72 10.72 16.43
CA SER A 142 14.52 9.65 17.04
C SER A 142 13.69 8.61 17.81
N THR A 143 12.36 8.67 17.73
CA THR A 143 11.44 7.77 18.44
C THR A 143 11.20 6.47 17.67
N THR A 144 10.67 5.46 18.36
CA THR A 144 10.20 4.21 17.74
C THR A 144 8.79 4.39 17.19
N PHE A 145 8.48 3.70 16.09
CA PHE A 145 7.17 3.71 15.44
C PHE A 145 6.49 2.35 15.45
N GLU A 146 6.93 1.44 16.32
CA GLU A 146 6.38 0.07 16.42
C GLU A 146 4.85 0.07 16.65
N HIS A 147 4.35 1.04 17.40
CA HIS A 147 2.92 1.19 17.67
C HIS A 147 2.10 1.52 16.41
N TRP A 148 2.71 2.08 15.35
CA TRP A 148 2.00 2.37 14.10
C TRP A 148 1.56 1.08 13.40
N GLY A 149 2.36 0.02 13.44
CA GLY A 149 1.97 -1.29 12.91
C GLY A 149 0.76 -1.87 13.65
N ARG A 150 0.73 -1.73 14.98
CA ARG A 150 -0.43 -2.17 15.80
C ARG A 150 -1.68 -1.34 15.50
N PHE A 151 -1.53 -0.02 15.39
CA PHE A 151 -2.64 0.87 15.03
C PHE A 151 -3.13 0.61 13.60
N ALA A 152 -2.25 0.28 12.66
CA ALA A 152 -2.64 -0.12 11.32
C ALA A 152 -3.56 -1.35 11.35
N ASN A 153 -3.20 -2.37 12.13
CA ASN A 153 -4.03 -3.57 12.29
C ASN A 153 -5.40 -3.26 12.90
N PHE A 154 -5.47 -2.41 13.92
CA PHE A 154 -6.75 -1.97 14.49
C PHE A 154 -7.59 -1.19 13.48
N SER A 155 -6.96 -0.32 12.69
CA SER A 155 -7.62 0.42 11.61
C SER A 155 -8.14 -0.49 10.51
N PHE A 156 -7.39 -1.54 10.13
CA PHE A 156 -7.85 -2.53 9.17
C PHE A 156 -9.04 -3.34 9.70
N ILE A 157 -8.93 -3.94 10.88
CA ILE A 157 -10.01 -4.74 11.48
C ILE A 157 -11.25 -3.87 11.70
N GLY A 158 -11.06 -2.68 12.29
CA GLY A 158 -12.14 -1.72 12.51
C GLY A 158 -12.79 -1.29 11.20
N GLY A 159 -12.00 -1.00 10.17
CA GLY A 159 -12.50 -0.66 8.84
C GLY A 159 -13.34 -1.78 8.22
N VAL A 160 -12.88 -3.03 8.27
CA VAL A 160 -13.65 -4.17 7.76
C VAL A 160 -14.97 -4.35 8.51
N LEU A 161 -14.96 -4.25 9.84
CA LEU A 161 -16.17 -4.36 10.66
C LEU A 161 -17.16 -3.22 10.38
N VAL A 162 -16.67 -1.99 10.21
CA VAL A 162 -17.50 -0.83 9.88
C VAL A 162 -18.08 -0.96 8.47
N ILE A 163 -17.31 -1.47 7.50
CA ILE A 163 -17.82 -1.74 6.13
C ILE A 163 -18.85 -2.86 6.15
N LEU A 164 -18.67 -3.89 6.98
CA LEU A 164 -19.64 -4.97 7.16
C LEU A 164 -20.98 -4.40 7.62
N VAL A 165 -20.99 -3.58 8.67
CA VAL A 165 -22.22 -2.92 9.16
C VAL A 165 -22.76 -1.93 8.12
N GLY A 166 -21.89 -1.16 7.46
CA GLY A 166 -22.29 -0.20 6.43
C GLY A 166 -22.91 -0.84 5.19
N SER A 167 -22.55 -2.09 4.88
CA SER A 167 -23.09 -2.83 3.74
C SER A 167 -24.54 -3.28 3.92
N PHE A 168 -25.00 -3.42 5.17
CA PHE A 168 -26.34 -3.98 5.46
C PHE A 168 -27.24 -3.06 6.27
N VAL A 169 -26.68 -2.10 7.03
CA VAL A 169 -27.43 -1.32 8.02
C VAL A 169 -27.44 0.16 7.67
N LEU A 170 -26.27 0.78 7.46
CA LEU A 170 -26.15 2.24 7.38
C LEU A 170 -25.05 2.67 6.38
N PRO A 171 -25.40 3.01 5.12
CA PRO A 171 -24.43 3.25 4.05
C PRO A 171 -23.38 4.34 4.33
N VAL A 172 -23.70 5.32 5.18
CA VAL A 172 -22.72 6.36 5.60
C VAL A 172 -21.48 5.76 6.27
N LEU A 173 -21.62 4.59 6.91
CA LEU A 173 -20.51 3.88 7.54
C LEU A 173 -19.50 3.37 6.51
N LEU A 174 -19.86 3.21 5.24
CA LEU A 174 -18.90 2.83 4.19
C LEU A 174 -17.79 3.88 4.03
N LEU A 175 -18.12 5.17 4.18
CA LEU A 175 -17.12 6.24 4.17
C LEU A 175 -16.20 6.15 5.40
N VAL A 176 -16.76 5.90 6.57
CA VAL A 176 -15.97 5.72 7.81
C VAL A 176 -15.03 4.52 7.65
N GLY A 177 -15.54 3.42 7.09
CA GLY A 177 -14.77 2.23 6.75
C GLY A 177 -13.62 2.53 5.79
N PHE A 178 -13.89 3.24 4.69
CA PHE A 178 -12.87 3.71 3.74
C PHE A 178 -11.77 4.51 4.45
N VAL A 179 -12.14 5.47 5.31
CA VAL A 179 -11.18 6.29 6.06
C VAL A 179 -10.33 5.43 6.99
N LEU A 180 -10.92 4.45 7.68
CA LEU A 180 -10.19 3.55 8.56
C LEU A 180 -9.20 2.67 7.79
N ILE A 181 -9.61 2.05 6.68
CA ILE A 181 -8.69 1.25 5.85
C ILE A 181 -7.56 2.12 5.29
N PHE A 182 -7.90 3.33 4.81
CA PHE A 182 -6.90 4.26 4.30
C PHE A 182 -5.89 4.67 5.38
N LEU A 183 -6.38 5.03 6.57
CA LEU A 183 -5.54 5.32 7.73
C LEU A 183 -4.66 4.11 8.10
N GLY A 184 -5.21 2.90 8.01
CA GLY A 184 -4.45 1.66 8.18
C GLY A 184 -3.23 1.58 7.26
N PHE A 185 -3.41 1.87 5.97
CA PHE A 185 -2.31 1.91 5.01
C PHE A 185 -1.31 3.04 5.25
N LEU A 186 -1.75 4.23 5.69
CA LEU A 186 -0.84 5.33 6.03
C LEU A 186 0.02 4.99 7.26
N LEU A 187 -0.59 4.42 8.29
CA LEU A 187 0.11 3.95 9.49
C LEU A 187 1.07 2.81 9.14
N ARG A 188 0.63 1.87 8.30
CA ARG A 188 1.48 0.78 7.80
C ARG A 188 2.67 1.35 7.03
N LEU A 189 2.47 2.31 6.13
CA LEU A 189 3.55 2.94 5.38
C LEU A 189 4.60 3.56 6.30
N GLY A 190 4.18 4.33 7.31
CA GLY A 190 5.11 4.89 8.30
C GLY A 190 5.85 3.82 9.11
N TYR A 191 5.17 2.73 9.47
CA TYR A 191 5.79 1.58 10.13
C TYR A 191 6.84 0.89 9.26
N GLU A 192 6.54 0.61 7.99
CA GLU A 192 7.48 -0.04 7.05
C GLU A 192 8.70 0.85 6.79
N ILE A 193 8.49 2.16 6.57
CA ILE A 193 9.59 3.13 6.42
C ILE A 193 10.46 3.17 7.68
N TRP A 194 9.85 3.14 8.86
CA TRP A 194 10.59 3.10 10.12
C TRP A 194 11.43 1.83 10.26
N GLN A 195 10.90 0.65 9.87
CA GLN A 195 11.69 -0.58 9.86
C GLN A 195 12.88 -0.53 8.90
N VAL A 196 12.72 0.15 7.77
CA VAL A 196 13.79 0.40 6.80
C VAL A 196 14.88 1.27 7.44
N ARG A 197 14.49 2.39 8.06
CA ARG A 197 15.40 3.32 8.77
C ARG A 197 16.19 2.65 9.89
N ASP A 198 15.51 1.90 10.76
CA ASP A 198 16.13 1.31 11.96
C ASP A 198 16.86 -0.01 11.66
N ASN A 199 16.95 -0.43 10.38
CA ASN A 199 17.59 -1.69 9.96
C ASN A 199 17.17 -2.91 10.79
N ARG A 200 15.90 -2.96 11.22
CA ARG A 200 15.38 -4.11 11.98
C ARG A 200 15.52 -5.37 11.12
N ASP A 201 15.90 -6.49 11.75
CA ASP A 201 16.47 -7.76 11.24
C ASP A 201 15.78 -8.48 10.03
N ALA A 202 14.84 -7.83 9.36
CA ALA A 202 14.25 -8.28 8.11
C ALA A 202 15.23 -8.15 6.93
N SER A 203 15.17 -9.14 6.03
CA SER A 203 15.89 -9.06 4.76
C SER A 203 15.40 -7.88 3.92
N ALA A 204 16.28 -7.32 3.07
CA ALA A 204 15.90 -6.23 2.17
C ALA A 204 14.70 -6.60 1.28
N ALA A 205 14.58 -7.88 0.88
CA ALA A 205 13.45 -8.37 0.11
C ALA A 205 12.12 -8.30 0.90
N LEU A 206 12.10 -8.71 2.17
CA LEU A 206 10.90 -8.59 3.01
C LEU A 206 10.47 -7.13 3.17
N GLN A 207 11.42 -6.22 3.40
CA GLN A 207 11.12 -4.80 3.53
C GLN A 207 10.62 -4.19 2.21
N THR A 208 11.17 -4.60 1.06
CA THR A 208 10.66 -4.20 -0.25
C THR A 208 9.20 -4.61 -0.44
N ILE A 209 8.84 -5.84 -0.04
CA ILE A 209 7.46 -6.33 -0.11
C ILE A 209 6.55 -5.50 0.80
N GLY A 210 6.94 -5.29 2.06
CA GLY A 210 6.15 -4.50 3.03
C GLY A 210 5.91 -3.07 2.57
N VAL A 211 6.98 -2.37 2.12
CA VAL A 211 6.88 -1.01 1.57
C VAL A 211 5.98 -0.98 0.33
N TYR A 212 6.14 -1.94 -0.59
CA TYR A 212 5.27 -2.03 -1.77
C TYR A 212 3.80 -2.20 -1.39
N ILE A 213 3.45 -3.12 -0.49
CA ILE A 213 2.07 -3.34 -0.05
C ILE A 213 1.49 -2.06 0.57
N ALA A 214 2.27 -1.38 1.41
CA ALA A 214 1.83 -0.15 2.05
C ALA A 214 1.58 0.97 1.02
N VAL A 215 2.54 1.20 0.11
CA VAL A 215 2.41 2.20 -0.96
C VAL A 215 1.26 1.87 -1.91
N ALA A 216 1.13 0.62 -2.34
CA ALA A 216 0.05 0.18 -3.23
C ALA A 216 -1.33 0.36 -2.57
N GLY A 217 -1.44 0.05 -1.28
CA GLY A 217 -2.65 0.31 -0.51
C GLY A 217 -3.01 1.78 -0.40
N VAL A 218 -2.03 2.66 -0.10
CA VAL A 218 -2.24 4.12 -0.16
C VAL A 218 -2.65 4.55 -1.56
N PHE A 219 -1.99 4.02 -2.60
CA PHE A 219 -2.23 4.37 -3.99
C PHE A 219 -3.66 4.12 -4.43
N VAL A 220 -4.21 2.94 -4.16
CA VAL A 220 -5.58 2.60 -4.58
C VAL A 220 -6.67 3.38 -3.85
N HIS A 221 -6.38 3.88 -2.63
CA HIS A 221 -7.30 4.76 -1.91
C HIS A 221 -7.22 6.20 -2.44
N VAL A 222 -6.01 6.70 -2.69
CA VAL A 222 -5.82 8.00 -3.34
C VAL A 222 -6.41 7.99 -4.75
N LEU A 223 -6.30 6.88 -5.49
CA LEU A 223 -6.89 6.71 -6.82
C LEU A 223 -8.41 6.93 -6.79
N GLN A 224 -9.11 6.37 -5.80
CA GLN A 224 -10.54 6.58 -5.63
C GLN A 224 -10.90 8.03 -5.33
N LEU A 225 -10.06 8.73 -4.54
CA LEU A 225 -10.26 10.16 -4.23
C LEU A 225 -10.01 11.04 -5.45
N VAL A 226 -8.91 10.80 -6.16
CA VAL A 226 -8.52 11.52 -7.37
C VAL A 226 -9.57 11.33 -8.47
N LEU A 227 -10.01 10.09 -8.69
CA LEU A 227 -11.09 9.78 -9.63
C LEU A 227 -12.33 10.62 -9.32
N ARG A 228 -12.81 10.59 -8.07
CA ARG A 228 -13.99 11.36 -7.65
C ARG A 228 -13.79 12.87 -7.82
N TYR A 229 -12.58 13.36 -7.55
CA TYR A 229 -12.26 14.77 -7.73
C TYR A 229 -12.29 15.16 -9.21
N VAL A 230 -11.58 14.46 -10.08
CA VAL A 230 -11.52 14.75 -11.52
C VAL A 230 -12.91 14.68 -12.15
N LEU A 231 -13.68 13.63 -11.86
CA LEU A 231 -15.06 13.48 -12.35
C LEU A 231 -16.05 14.52 -11.79
N SER A 232 -15.70 15.23 -10.71
CA SER A 232 -16.53 16.34 -10.18
C SER A 232 -16.26 17.69 -10.84
N GLN A 233 -15.20 17.78 -11.64
CA GLN A 233 -14.84 18.99 -12.38
C GLN A 233 -15.44 19.03 -13.80
N GLU A 234 -16.04 17.92 -14.25
CA GLU A 234 -16.85 17.83 -15.47
C GLU A 234 -18.32 18.16 -15.20
#